data_AF-A0A7G6YJD8-F1
#
_entry.id   AF-A0A7G6YJD8-F1
#
_cell.length_a   1.000
_cell.length_b   1.000
_cell.length_c   1.000
_cell.angle_alpha   90.00
_cell.angle_beta   90.00
_cell.angle_gamma   90.00
#
_symmetry.space_group_name_H-M   'P 1'
#
loop_
_entity.id
_entity.type
_entity.pdbx_description
1 polymer ?
#
loop_
_entity_poly.entity_id
_entity_poly.type
_entity_poly.pdbx_seq_one_letter_code
_entity_poly.pdbx_strand_id
1 'polypeptide(L)'
;MIILFGVCKPTYGQTQPKGVFSDPDEMRLADPRSLRHVLQHALSQAQQADLCRRGRGFIGLTCQVDSSGRIERIIAVKLHQAAQTVPPSVLQKLTEQIQRRIVFHVPIQDKFAQMSKFRRPSVMIPLQMFCQ
;
A
#
# COMPACT_ATOMS: atom_id res chain seq x y z
N MET A 1 -29.87 -29.74 3.25
CA MET A 1 -28.38 -29.70 3.17
C MET A 1 -28.01 -28.37 2.54
N ILE A 2 -27.72 -27.35 3.36
CA ILE A 2 -27.46 -25.97 2.90
C ILE A 2 -25.98 -25.69 3.11
N ILE A 3 -25.24 -25.49 2.03
CA ILE A 3 -23.80 -25.20 2.04
C ILE A 3 -23.62 -23.69 2.23
N LEU A 4 -23.27 -23.29 3.46
CA LEU A 4 -22.83 -21.94 3.82
C LEU A 4 -21.42 -21.69 3.26
N PHE A 5 -21.32 -21.21 2.02
CA PHE A 5 -20.09 -20.58 1.52
C PHE A 5 -19.96 -19.17 2.10
N GLY A 6 -19.45 -19.09 3.33
CA GLY A 6 -18.96 -17.86 3.93
C GLY A 6 -17.69 -17.39 3.23
N VAL A 7 -17.83 -16.75 2.08
CA VAL A 7 -16.73 -16.06 1.40
C VAL A 7 -16.47 -14.76 2.17
N CYS A 8 -15.51 -14.79 3.10
CA CYS A 8 -14.85 -13.57 3.58
C CYS A 8 -14.20 -12.89 2.38
N LYS A 9 -14.92 -11.95 1.77
CA LYS A 9 -14.35 -10.99 0.81
C LYS A 9 -13.38 -10.11 1.61
N PRO A 10 -12.12 -9.93 1.21
CA PRO A 10 -11.30 -8.88 1.78
C PRO A 10 -11.99 -7.54 1.49
N THR A 11 -12.47 -6.88 2.54
CA THR A 11 -13.10 -5.56 2.47
C THR A 11 -12.02 -4.52 2.16
N TYR A 12 -11.67 -4.42 0.89
CA TYR A 12 -11.06 -3.23 0.31
C TYR A 12 -12.03 -2.70 -0.73
N GLY A 13 -12.40 -1.43 -0.57
CA GLY A 13 -13.30 -0.64 -1.38
C GLY A 13 -13.84 -1.33 -2.63
N GLN A 14 -15.06 -1.87 -2.54
CA GLN A 14 -15.82 -2.18 -3.74
C GLN A 14 -16.17 -0.84 -4.42
N THR A 15 -15.66 -0.67 -5.62
CA THR A 15 -16.10 0.36 -6.56
C THR A 15 -17.52 0.03 -6.99
N GLN A 16 -18.50 0.80 -6.51
CA GLN A 16 -19.83 0.80 -7.11
C GLN A 16 -19.97 1.95 -8.12
N PRO A 17 -20.70 1.75 -9.23
CA PRO A 17 -20.66 2.61 -10.40
C PRO A 17 -21.47 3.92 -10.26
N LYS A 18 -22.03 4.24 -9.09
CA LYS A 18 -22.78 5.49 -8.86
C LYS A 18 -22.64 5.92 -7.40
N GLY A 19 -22.08 7.11 -7.16
CA GLY A 19 -22.11 7.78 -5.86
C GLY A 19 -20.89 7.50 -4.97
N VAL A 20 -19.79 8.21 -5.24
CA VAL A 20 -18.60 8.23 -4.40
C VAL A 20 -18.91 9.00 -3.11
N PHE A 21 -19.32 8.30 -2.05
CA PHE A 21 -19.06 8.77 -0.69
C PHE A 21 -17.77 8.13 -0.22
N SER A 22 -16.68 8.81 -0.57
CA SER A 22 -15.45 8.72 0.19
C SER A 22 -15.69 9.49 1.47
N ASP A 23 -15.37 8.92 2.64
CA ASP A 23 -15.09 9.80 3.76
C ASP A 23 -14.05 10.83 3.28
N PRO A 24 -14.32 12.15 3.42
CA PRO A 24 -13.41 13.21 2.94
C PRO A 24 -12.02 13.17 3.62
N ASP A 25 -11.86 12.29 4.61
CA ASP A 25 -10.76 12.17 5.55
C ASP A 25 -9.81 10.99 5.30
N GLU A 26 -10.04 10.15 4.28
CA GLU A 26 -9.08 9.09 3.95
C GLU A 26 -7.85 9.66 3.22
N MET A 27 -6.68 9.58 3.86
CA MET A 27 -5.40 9.85 3.20
C MET A 27 -5.17 8.82 2.09
N ARG A 28 -5.23 9.29 0.85
CA ARG A 28 -5.09 8.48 -0.37
C ARG A 28 -3.75 8.75 -1.04
N LEU A 29 -3.31 7.83 -1.88
CA LEU A 29 -2.21 8.10 -2.80
C LEU A 29 -2.61 9.26 -3.72
N ALA A 30 -1.75 10.26 -3.84
CA ALA A 30 -1.97 11.38 -4.75
C ALA A 30 -2.05 10.89 -6.20
N ASP A 31 -1.24 9.88 -6.55
CA ASP A 31 -1.32 9.16 -7.81
C ASP A 31 -1.14 7.64 -7.59
N PRO A 32 -2.20 6.82 -7.69
CA PRO A 32 -2.08 5.37 -7.60
C PRO A 32 -1.22 4.73 -8.70
N ARG A 33 -1.08 5.38 -9.88
CA ARG A 33 -0.25 4.87 -10.99
C ARG A 33 1.23 4.98 -10.66
N SER A 34 1.63 6.05 -9.98
CA SER A 34 3.00 6.22 -9.46
C SER A 34 3.44 5.05 -8.59
N LEU A 35 2.56 4.51 -7.73
CA LEU A 35 2.89 3.37 -6.89
C LEU A 35 3.24 2.14 -7.73
N ARG A 36 2.41 1.79 -8.71
CA ARG A 36 2.67 0.64 -9.57
C ARG A 36 3.98 0.82 -10.35
N HIS A 37 4.20 2.00 -10.92
CA HIS A 37 5.43 2.31 -11.66
C HIS A 37 6.67 2.21 -10.76
N VAL A 38 6.63 2.80 -9.56
CA VAL A 38 7.73 2.72 -8.60
C VAL A 38 8.05 1.28 -8.25
N LEU A 39 7.04 0.46 -7.97
CA LEU A 39 7.23 -0.94 -7.61
C LEU A 39 7.78 -1.80 -8.77
N GLN A 40 7.29 -1.57 -9.99
CA GLN A 40 7.75 -2.28 -11.19
C GLN A 40 9.17 -1.89 -11.62
N HIS A 41 9.66 -0.71 -11.22
CA HIS A 41 11.02 -0.27 -11.54
C HIS A 41 11.99 -0.31 -10.35
N ALA A 42 11.49 -0.59 -9.14
CA ALA A 42 12.31 -0.71 -7.92
C ALA A 42 13.17 -1.98 -7.89
N LEU A 43 12.72 -3.04 -8.57
CA LEU A 43 13.27 -4.39 -8.48
C LEU A 43 13.71 -4.89 -9.85
N SER A 44 14.72 -5.76 -9.90
CA SER A 44 15.10 -6.43 -11.14
C SER A 44 14.03 -7.45 -11.57
N GLN A 45 14.02 -7.84 -12.84
CA GLN A 45 13.07 -8.85 -13.36
C GLN A 45 13.13 -10.16 -12.57
N ALA A 46 14.33 -10.63 -12.19
CA ALA A 46 14.49 -11.84 -11.40
C ALA A 46 13.85 -11.73 -10.00
N GLN A 47 13.97 -10.55 -9.36
CA GLN A 47 13.33 -10.29 -8.07
C GLN A 47 11.81 -10.20 -8.21
N GLN A 48 11.31 -9.58 -9.27
CA GLN A 48 9.87 -9.51 -9.55
C GLN A 48 9.27 -10.89 -9.81
N ALA A 49 9.95 -11.72 -10.60
CA ALA A 49 9.56 -13.11 -10.83
C ALA A 49 9.57 -13.92 -9.52
N ASP A 50 10.55 -13.69 -8.64
CA ASP A 50 10.59 -14.32 -7.33
C ASP A 50 9.41 -13.91 -6.44
N LEU A 51 9.07 -12.62 -6.40
CA LEU A 51 7.89 -12.13 -5.68
C LEU A 51 6.59 -12.66 -6.28
N CYS A 52 6.49 -12.72 -7.61
CA CYS A 52 5.33 -13.30 -8.28
C CYS A 52 5.13 -14.78 -7.93
N ARG A 53 6.20 -15.58 -7.93
CA ARG A 53 6.15 -17.01 -7.57
C ARG A 53 5.63 -17.26 -6.16
N ARG A 54 5.85 -16.30 -5.24
CA ARG A 54 5.31 -16.35 -3.87
C ARG A 54 3.80 -16.10 -3.83
N GLY A 55 3.21 -15.50 -4.87
CA GLY A 55 1.77 -15.51 -5.13
C GLY A 55 0.93 -14.63 -4.19
N ARG A 56 0.01 -15.25 -3.44
CA ARG A 56 -1.01 -14.58 -2.62
C ARG A 56 -0.43 -14.06 -1.29
N GLY A 57 0.48 -13.10 -1.34
CA GLY A 57 1.01 -12.39 -0.16
C GLY A 57 0.78 -10.89 -0.24
N PHE A 58 0.90 -10.21 0.91
CA PHE A 58 0.80 -8.75 0.98
C PHE A 58 1.89 -8.16 1.85
N ILE A 59 2.46 -7.05 1.39
CA ILE A 59 3.35 -6.18 2.16
C ILE A 59 2.55 -4.92 2.53
N GLY A 60 2.32 -4.71 3.82
CA GLY A 60 1.67 -3.52 4.36
C GLY A 60 2.71 -2.55 4.93
N LEU A 61 2.67 -1.30 4.47
CA LEU A 61 3.56 -0.23 4.93
C LEU A 61 2.72 0.84 5.62
N THR A 62 3.03 1.13 6.88
CA THR A 62 2.44 2.27 7.60
C THR A 62 3.40 3.43 7.55
N CYS A 63 2.94 4.58 7.08
CA CYS A 63 3.77 5.76 6.81
C CYS A 63 3.46 6.90 7.78
N GLN A 64 4.48 7.68 8.08
CA GLN A 64 4.38 9.05 8.57
C GLN A 64 4.58 9.97 7.37
N VAL A 65 3.68 10.93 7.19
CA VAL A 65 3.76 11.90 6.11
C VAL A 65 3.79 13.31 6.67
N ASP A 66 4.45 14.22 5.95
CA ASP A 66 4.44 15.64 6.28
C ASP A 66 3.15 16.33 5.77
N SER A 67 3.02 17.63 6.04
CA SER A 67 1.88 18.45 5.57
C SER A 67 1.82 18.61 4.04
N SER A 68 2.90 18.29 3.32
CA SER A 68 2.93 18.21 1.86
C SER A 68 2.51 16.84 1.32
N GLY A 69 2.32 15.86 2.19
CA GLY A 69 1.97 14.48 1.87
C GLY A 69 3.14 13.59 1.49
N ARG A 70 4.38 14.07 1.63
CA ARG A 70 5.59 13.25 1.40
C ARG A 70 5.84 12.34 2.58
N ILE A 71 6.35 11.13 2.33
CA ILE A 71 6.66 10.17 3.38
C ILE A 71 7.95 10.59 4.09
N GLU A 72 7.83 11.04 5.33
CA GLU A 72 8.99 11.31 6.20
C GLU A 72 9.63 10.00 6.67
N ARG A 73 8.79 9.04 7.08
CA ARG A 73 9.23 7.78 7.67
C ARG A 73 8.24 6.65 7.44
N ILE A 74 8.73 5.45 7.16
CA ILE A 74 7.92 4.24 7.26
C ILE A 74 7.99 3.75 8.71
N ILE A 75 6.85 3.75 9.40
CA ILE A 75 6.73 3.45 10.83
C ILE A 75 6.68 1.94 11.07
N ALA A 76 6.01 1.21 10.18
CA ALA A 76 5.83 -0.24 10.34
C ALA A 76 5.74 -0.92 8.98
N VAL A 77 6.34 -2.12 8.92
CA VAL A 77 6.19 -3.06 7.81
C VAL A 77 5.52 -4.31 8.35
N LYS A 78 4.39 -4.70 7.75
CA LYS A 78 3.67 -5.93 8.09
C LYS A 78 3.66 -6.86 6.88
N LEU A 79 4.08 -8.09 7.09
CA LEU A 79 4.14 -9.11 6.04
C LEU A 79 3.06 -10.15 6.31
N HIS A 80 2.24 -10.41 5.29
CA HIS A 80 1.14 -11.37 5.38
C HIS A 80 1.33 -12.52 4.38
N GLN A 81 1.04 -13.73 4.83
CA GLN A 81 1.10 -14.96 4.03
C GLN A 81 2.50 -15.19 3.45
N ALA A 82 2.61 -15.48 2.15
CA ALA A 82 3.88 -15.75 1.48
C ALA A 82 4.90 -14.58 1.54
N ALA A 83 4.45 -13.37 1.88
CA ALA A 83 5.33 -12.22 2.05
C ALA A 83 6.31 -12.35 3.22
N GLN A 84 6.06 -13.23 4.19
CA GLN A 84 6.97 -13.46 5.34
C GLN A 84 8.36 -13.96 4.93
N THR A 85 8.46 -14.53 3.74
CA THR A 85 9.69 -15.13 3.22
C THR A 85 10.46 -14.20 2.29
N VAL A 86 9.98 -12.96 2.08
CA VAL A 86 10.63 -11.99 1.20
C VAL A 86 11.97 -11.57 1.80
N PRO A 87 13.07 -11.58 1.01
CA PRO A 87 14.38 -11.19 1.51
C PRO A 87 14.39 -9.76 2.09
N PRO A 88 15.05 -9.50 3.23
CA PRO A 88 15.14 -8.17 3.82
C PRO A 88 15.69 -7.10 2.87
N SER A 89 16.63 -7.47 2.01
CA SER A 89 17.20 -6.57 1.00
C SER A 89 16.19 -6.13 -0.07
N VAL A 90 15.23 -6.99 -0.41
CA VAL A 90 14.12 -6.67 -1.33
C VAL A 90 13.13 -5.74 -0.64
N LEU A 91 12.78 -6.04 0.62
CA LEU A 91 11.90 -5.17 1.43
C LEU A 91 12.49 -3.78 1.59
N GLN A 92 13.78 -3.70 1.92
CA GLN A 92 14.49 -2.43 2.08
C GLN A 92 14.43 -1.60 0.79
N LYS A 93 14.79 -2.20 -0.36
CA LYS A 93 14.72 -1.51 -1.66
C LYS A 93 13.30 -0.99 -1.97
N LEU A 94 12.28 -1.81 -1.73
CA LEU A 94 10.89 -1.39 -1.92
C LEU A 94 10.53 -0.21 -1.00
N THR A 95 10.87 -0.29 0.29
CA THR A 95 10.58 0.78 1.25
C THR A 95 11.27 2.09 0.89
N GLU A 96 12.55 2.05 0.48
CA GLU A 96 13.30 3.24 0.06
C GLU A 96 12.70 3.90 -1.18
N GLN A 97 12.33 3.09 -2.18
CA GLN A 97 11.74 3.61 -3.42
C GLN A 97 10.37 4.24 -3.18
N ILE A 98 9.54 3.61 -2.34
CA ILE A 98 8.23 4.13 -1.96
C ILE A 98 8.38 5.45 -1.20
N GLN A 99 9.25 5.47 -0.17
CA GLN A 99 9.46 6.67 0.64
C GLN A 99 9.87 7.88 -0.21
N ARG A 100 10.73 7.67 -1.21
CA ARG A 100 11.25 8.76 -2.06
C ARG A 100 10.26 9.28 -3.10
N ARG A 101 9.37 8.42 -3.60
CA ARG A 101 8.61 8.70 -4.83
C ARG A 101 7.10 8.75 -4.64
N ILE A 102 6.59 8.28 -3.50
CA ILE A 102 5.16 8.24 -3.22
C ILE A 102 4.75 9.44 -2.38
N VAL A 103 3.67 10.07 -2.81
CA VAL A 103 3.05 11.22 -2.16
C VAL A 103 1.59 10.86 -1.88
N PHE A 104 1.14 11.20 -0.68
CA PHE A 104 -0.25 11.11 -0.28
C PHE A 104 -0.95 12.45 -0.45
N HIS A 105 -2.23 12.40 -0.76
CA HIS A 105 -3.10 13.56 -0.64
C HIS A 105 -3.40 13.80 0.84
N VAL A 106 -2.99 14.96 1.35
CA VAL A 106 -3.32 15.41 2.71
C VAL A 106 -4.46 16.43 2.60
N PRO A 107 -5.65 16.13 3.18
CA PRO A 107 -6.76 17.07 3.24
C PRO A 107 -6.32 18.41 3.87
N ILE A 108 -6.86 19.52 3.40
CA ILE A 108 -6.49 20.87 3.87
C ILE A 108 -6.63 20.99 5.39
N GLN A 109 -7.61 20.30 5.97
CA GLN A 109 -7.90 20.26 7.41
C GLN A 109 -6.72 19.70 8.24
N ASP A 110 -6.01 18.73 7.67
CA ASP A 110 -4.86 18.04 8.30
C ASP A 110 -3.51 18.71 7.98
N LYS A 111 -3.48 19.75 7.12
CA LYS A 111 -2.25 20.50 6.84
C LYS A 111 -1.84 21.46 7.95
N PHE A 112 -2.81 21.88 8.76
CA PHE A 112 -2.64 22.92 9.79
C PHE A 112 -2.82 22.39 11.22
N ALA A 113 -3.54 21.28 11.40
CA ALA A 113 -3.53 20.53 12.64
C ALA A 113 -2.31 19.59 12.65
N GLN A 114 -1.63 19.42 13.80
CA GLN A 114 -0.74 18.27 13.97
C GLN A 114 -1.56 17.02 13.62
N MET A 115 -1.21 16.34 12.52
CA MET A 115 -1.90 15.13 12.07
C MET A 115 -2.24 14.28 13.28
N SER A 116 -3.53 14.04 13.51
CA SER A 116 -4.00 13.25 14.64
C SER A 116 -3.17 11.97 14.70
N LYS A 117 -2.56 11.67 15.86
CA LYS A 117 -1.68 10.50 16.07
C LYS A 117 -2.28 9.17 15.57
N PHE A 118 -3.60 9.15 15.35
CA PHE A 118 -4.41 8.03 14.90
C PHE A 118 -4.60 7.92 13.37
N ARG A 119 -4.33 8.97 12.56
CA ARG A 119 -4.45 8.90 11.09
C ARG A 119 -3.09 8.65 10.46
N ARG A 120 -2.70 7.39 10.33
CA ARG A 120 -1.46 6.99 9.65
C ARG A 120 -1.79 6.43 8.27
N PRO A 121 -1.34 7.07 7.18
CA PRO A 121 -1.53 6.52 5.84
C PRO A 121 -0.83 5.17 5.74
N SER A 122 -1.43 4.27 4.97
CA SER A 122 -0.85 2.95 4.72
C SER A 122 -0.95 2.54 3.26
N VAL A 123 -0.01 1.72 2.82
CA VAL A 123 0.05 1.16 1.46
C VAL A 123 0.10 -0.34 1.56
N MET A 124 -0.81 -1.00 0.85
CA MET A 124 -0.88 -2.45 0.74
C MET A 124 -0.41 -2.89 -0.65
N ILE A 125 0.61 -3.73 -0.69
CA ILE A 125 1.29 -4.17 -1.91
C ILE A 125 1.04 -5.67 -2.05
N PRO A 126 0.11 -6.09 -2.92
CA PRO A 126 -0.11 -7.51 -3.18
C PRO A 126 1.03 -8.07 -4.04
N LEU A 127 1.66 -9.18 -3.63
CA LEU A 127 2.79 -9.76 -4.36
C LEU A 127 2.45 -10.17 -5.80
N GLN A 128 1.18 -10.53 -6.06
CA GLN A 128 0.70 -10.83 -7.41
C GLN A 128 0.84 -9.65 -8.40
N MET A 129 1.02 -8.41 -7.93
CA MET A 129 1.21 -7.27 -8.82
C MET A 129 2.55 -7.30 -9.58
N PHE A 130 3.49 -8.13 -9.12
CA PHE A 130 4.77 -8.37 -9.78
C PHE A 130 4.70 -9.50 -10.82
N CYS A 131 3.53 -10.15 -10.97
CA CYS A 131 3.28 -11.08 -12.06
C CYS A 131 2.96 -10.28 -13.33
N GLN A 132 3.86 -10.35 -14.31
CA GLN A 132 3.67 -9.82 -15.66
C GLN A 132 3.22 -10.94 -16.60
#